data_AF-A0A5C4WQ89-F1
#
_entry.id   AF-A0A5C4WQ89-F1
#
_cell.length_a   1.000
_cell.length_b   1.000
_cell.length_c   1.000
_cell.angle_alpha   90.00
_cell.angle_beta   90.00
_cell.angle_gamma   90.00
#
_symmetry.space_group_name_H-M   'P 1'
#
loop_
_entity.id
_entity.type
_entity.pdbx_description
1 polymer ?
#
loop_
_entity_poly.entity_id
_entity_poly.type
_entity_poly.pdbx_seq_one_letter_code
_entity_poly.pdbx_strand_id
1 'polypeptide(L)'
;MPERRGPRPATTPVIPHQQIDQIAPVELQEELWRRMSGLPHVRTGASVVSLPETRALHLDPAHAHGPSTAFVRDSTEFAHLHGDHDGSLHALLPEGQAAEAVAKGWAEMHPVVHERGLAPTLVMVYGPRDAEELETVWTLVRRSHAFASGRTL
;
A
#
# COMPACT_ATOMS: atom_id res chain seq x y z
N MET A 1 -15.75 -3.14 -0.57
CA MET A 1 -14.82 -4.26 -0.83
C MET A 1 -15.38 -5.57 -0.26
N PRO A 2 -15.20 -6.74 -0.91
CA PRO A 2 -15.58 -8.05 -0.34
C PRO A 2 -14.64 -8.48 0.79
N GLU A 3 -15.01 -9.52 1.55
CA GLU A 3 -14.09 -10.17 2.50
C GLU A 3 -13.01 -10.98 1.76
N ARG A 4 -11.75 -10.89 2.21
CA ARG A 4 -10.67 -11.71 1.65
C ARG A 4 -10.88 -13.18 2.04
N ARG A 5 -10.73 -14.09 1.08
CA ARG A 5 -10.93 -15.53 1.32
C ARG A 5 -9.79 -16.12 2.14
N GLY A 6 -10.11 -17.02 3.07
CA GLY A 6 -9.11 -17.78 3.83
C GLY A 6 -8.33 -16.95 4.86
N PRO A 7 -7.27 -17.52 5.45
CA PRO A 7 -6.52 -16.88 6.52
C PRO A 7 -5.71 -15.68 6.02
N ARG A 8 -5.47 -14.71 6.92
CA ARG A 8 -4.47 -13.65 6.71
C ARG A 8 -3.07 -14.26 6.56
N PRO A 9 -2.18 -13.65 5.76
CA PRO A 9 -0.80 -14.11 5.69
C PRO A 9 -0.07 -13.86 7.01
N ALA A 10 0.97 -14.64 7.25
CA ALA A 10 1.94 -14.36 8.31
C ALA A 10 2.82 -13.17 7.91
N THR A 11 3.17 -12.35 8.89
CA THR A 11 3.93 -11.10 8.68
C THR A 11 4.94 -10.90 9.80
N THR A 12 6.00 -10.12 9.54
CA THR A 12 6.93 -9.73 10.61
C THR A 12 6.26 -8.69 11.53
N PRO A 13 6.40 -8.78 12.86
CA PRO A 13 5.72 -7.84 13.77
C PRO A 13 6.51 -6.53 13.98
N VAL A 14 7.64 -6.35 13.30
CA VAL A 14 8.61 -5.26 13.49
C VAL A 14 9.09 -4.75 12.14
N ILE A 15 9.90 -3.68 12.14
CA ILE A 15 10.57 -3.17 10.94
C ILE A 15 11.86 -3.98 10.70
N PRO A 16 12.14 -4.48 9.48
CA PRO A 16 11.30 -4.37 8.27
C PRO A 16 10.01 -5.19 8.37
N HIS A 17 8.88 -4.55 8.04
CA HIS A 17 7.55 -5.16 8.04
C HIS A 17 7.33 -5.84 6.69
N GLN A 18 7.17 -7.17 6.67
CA GLN A 18 7.15 -7.97 5.46
C GLN A 18 6.10 -9.07 5.53
N GLN A 19 5.56 -9.45 4.37
CA GLN A 19 4.72 -10.64 4.23
C GLN A 19 5.59 -11.90 4.10
N ILE A 20 5.32 -12.93 4.91
CA ILE A 20 6.15 -14.13 5.02
C ILE A 20 5.61 -15.28 4.16
N ASP A 21 4.29 -15.37 4.03
CA ASP A 21 3.63 -16.42 3.26
C ASP A 21 2.52 -15.87 2.35
N GLN A 22 1.90 -16.75 1.56
CA GLN A 22 0.91 -16.37 0.54
C GLN A 22 1.43 -15.30 -0.44
N ILE A 23 2.71 -15.40 -0.78
CA ILE A 23 3.44 -14.48 -1.65
C ILE A 23 2.72 -14.35 -2.99
N ALA A 24 2.54 -13.12 -3.45
CA ALA A 24 1.89 -12.87 -4.73
C ALA A 24 2.70 -13.48 -5.88
N PRO A 25 2.07 -14.17 -6.86
CA PRO A 25 2.76 -14.56 -8.07
C PRO A 25 3.41 -13.35 -8.76
N VAL A 26 4.64 -13.51 -9.25
CA VAL A 26 5.44 -12.42 -9.83
C VAL A 26 4.69 -11.72 -10.96
N GLU A 27 3.95 -12.46 -11.78
CA GLU A 27 3.12 -11.92 -12.86
C GLU A 27 2.02 -10.96 -12.35
N LEU A 28 1.46 -11.21 -11.16
CA LEU A 28 0.46 -10.31 -10.55
C LEU A 28 1.12 -9.11 -9.89
N GLN A 29 2.33 -9.27 -9.34
CA GLN A 29 3.13 -8.16 -8.83
C GLN A 29 3.49 -7.18 -9.96
N GLU A 30 3.95 -7.69 -11.10
CA GLU A 30 4.30 -6.87 -12.25
C GLU A 30 3.08 -6.23 -12.91
N GLU A 31 1.96 -6.95 -12.99
CA GLU A 31 0.71 -6.36 -13.47
C GLU A 31 0.20 -5.26 -12.53
N LEU A 32 0.27 -5.47 -11.21
CA LEU A 32 -0.06 -4.43 -10.23
C LEU A 32 0.87 -3.22 -10.38
N TRP A 33 2.18 -3.44 -10.51
CA TRP A 33 3.17 -2.39 -10.72
C TRP A 33 2.91 -1.60 -12.00
N ARG A 34 2.57 -2.27 -13.10
CA ARG A 34 2.20 -1.63 -14.38
C ARG A 34 1.00 -0.71 -14.22
N ARG A 35 -0.02 -1.11 -13.45
CA ARG A 35 -1.19 -0.25 -13.15
C ARG A 35 -0.84 0.91 -12.24
N MET A 36 -0.07 0.64 -11.19
CA MET A 36 0.44 1.62 -10.21
C MET A 36 1.24 2.74 -10.88
N SER A 37 2.22 2.38 -11.69
CA SER A 37 3.08 3.32 -12.41
C SER A 37 2.36 4.11 -13.51
N GLY A 38 1.22 3.61 -13.99
CA GLY A 38 0.35 4.28 -14.96
C GLY A 38 -0.65 5.28 -14.36
N LEU A 39 -0.65 5.48 -13.03
CA LEU A 39 -1.55 6.44 -12.39
C LEU A 39 -1.21 7.89 -12.80
N PRO A 40 -2.22 8.77 -12.94
CA PRO A 40 -1.99 10.17 -13.27
C PRO A 40 -1.11 10.89 -12.23
N HIS A 41 -0.16 11.69 -12.70
CA HIS A 41 0.72 12.53 -11.89
C HIS A 41 1.61 11.75 -10.90
N VAL A 42 1.91 10.49 -11.23
CA VAL A 42 2.79 9.64 -10.42
C VAL A 42 4.18 9.58 -11.05
N ARG A 43 5.20 9.73 -10.20
CA ARG A 43 6.60 9.42 -10.50
C ARG A 43 7.01 8.20 -9.71
N THR A 44 7.66 7.26 -10.37
CA THR A 44 8.23 6.07 -9.72
C THR A 44 9.66 6.36 -9.25
N GLY A 45 10.09 5.74 -8.15
CA GLY A 45 11.46 5.88 -7.67
C GLY A 45 11.74 5.01 -6.45
N ALA A 46 12.87 5.26 -5.78
CA ALA A 46 13.18 4.65 -4.50
C ALA A 46 12.20 5.12 -3.42
N SER A 47 11.91 4.24 -2.46
CA SER A 47 11.18 4.63 -1.25
C SER A 47 12.07 5.45 -0.32
N VAL A 48 11.48 6.42 0.39
CA VAL A 48 12.17 7.20 1.44
C VAL A 48 12.16 6.48 2.80
N VAL A 49 11.43 5.37 2.93
CA VAL A 49 11.28 4.62 4.19
C VAL A 49 11.55 3.12 4.06
N SER A 50 11.73 2.59 2.85
CA SER A 50 11.87 1.15 2.61
C SER A 50 13.25 0.75 2.07
N LEU A 51 13.42 -0.55 1.81
CA LEU A 51 14.66 -1.13 1.30
C LEU A 51 14.94 -0.68 -0.16
N PRO A 52 16.21 -0.64 -0.61
CA PRO A 52 16.59 -0.09 -1.93
C PRO A 52 15.89 -0.73 -3.14
N GLU A 53 15.50 -2.00 -3.05
CA GLU A 53 14.79 -2.77 -4.08
C GLU A 53 13.31 -2.42 -4.21
N THR A 54 12.78 -1.65 -3.25
CA THR A 54 11.36 -1.31 -3.16
C THR A 54 10.99 -0.27 -4.20
N ARG A 55 9.88 -0.51 -4.90
CA ARG A 55 9.38 0.37 -5.96
C ARG A 55 8.31 1.31 -5.41
N ALA A 56 8.64 2.59 -5.25
CA ALA A 56 7.75 3.58 -4.65
C ALA A 56 7.00 4.42 -5.68
N LEU A 57 5.81 4.88 -5.29
CA LEU A 57 4.98 5.83 -6.01
C LEU A 57 4.99 7.17 -5.28
N HIS A 58 5.43 8.19 -5.99
CA HIS A 58 5.43 9.57 -5.54
C HIS A 58 4.43 10.38 -6.36
N LEU A 59 3.59 11.21 -5.75
CA LEU A 59 2.84 12.20 -6.52
C LEU A 59 3.77 13.34 -6.96
N ASP A 60 3.45 13.93 -8.11
CA ASP A 60 4.00 15.24 -8.46
C ASP A 60 3.59 16.26 -7.39
N PRO A 61 4.53 17.08 -6.86
CA PRO A 61 4.21 18.02 -5.78
C PRO A 61 3.06 18.98 -6.11
N ALA A 62 2.89 19.35 -7.38
CA ALA A 62 1.80 20.19 -7.86
C ALA A 62 0.41 19.54 -7.76
N HIS A 63 0.34 18.22 -7.57
CA HIS A 63 -0.89 17.42 -7.51
C HIS A 63 -1.07 16.70 -6.15
N ALA A 64 -0.11 16.85 -5.23
CA ALA A 64 -0.10 16.25 -3.89
C ALA A 64 -0.95 17.06 -2.91
N HIS A 65 -2.26 17.14 -3.14
CA HIS A 65 -3.20 17.96 -2.35
C HIS A 65 -3.81 17.24 -1.13
N GLY A 66 -3.44 15.98 -0.89
CA GLY A 66 -3.86 15.23 0.28
C GLY A 66 -3.32 15.82 1.60
N PRO A 67 -3.88 15.39 2.75
CA PRO A 67 -3.30 15.76 4.03
C PRO A 67 -1.90 15.15 4.20
N SER A 68 -1.13 15.65 5.17
CA SER A 68 0.19 15.10 5.49
C SER A 68 0.17 13.61 5.86
N THR A 69 -0.95 13.11 6.39
CA THR A 69 -1.15 11.68 6.71
C THR A 69 -1.39 10.79 5.49
N ALA A 70 -1.46 11.37 4.29
CA ALA A 70 -1.51 10.64 3.01
C ALA A 70 -0.12 10.34 2.43
N PHE A 71 0.95 10.75 3.12
CA PHE A 71 2.33 10.55 2.68
C PHE A 71 3.20 10.01 3.81
N VAL A 72 4.23 9.24 3.47
CA VAL A 72 5.27 8.88 4.45
C VAL A 72 6.30 9.99 4.59
N ARG A 73 6.63 10.34 5.85
CA ARG A 73 7.62 11.37 6.19
C ARG A 73 7.32 12.70 5.46
N ASP A 74 8.32 13.58 5.36
CA ASP A 74 8.22 14.85 4.62
C ASP A 74 8.46 14.60 3.12
N SER A 75 7.60 13.81 2.49
CA SER A 75 7.71 13.42 1.07
C SER A 75 6.36 13.45 0.35
N THR A 76 6.37 13.02 -0.92
CA THR A 76 5.17 12.80 -1.75
C THR A 76 4.88 11.30 -1.98
N GLU A 77 5.54 10.42 -1.24
CA GLU A 77 5.37 8.97 -1.35
C GLU A 77 4.07 8.54 -0.67
N PHE A 78 3.15 7.96 -1.43
CA PHE A 78 1.84 7.52 -0.93
C PHE A 78 1.69 5.99 -0.90
N ALA A 79 2.54 5.26 -1.63
CA ALA A 79 2.59 3.81 -1.61
C ALA A 79 3.94 3.31 -2.12
N HIS A 80 4.32 2.10 -1.72
CA HIS A 80 5.43 1.39 -2.34
C HIS A 80 5.20 -0.12 -2.33
N LEU A 81 5.62 -0.79 -3.40
CA LEU A 81 5.49 -2.23 -3.61
C LEU A 81 6.77 -2.93 -3.20
N HIS A 82 6.66 -3.96 -2.35
CA HIS A 82 7.78 -4.80 -1.97
C HIS A 82 8.28 -5.64 -3.16
N GLY A 83 9.48 -6.21 -3.00
CA GLY A 83 10.11 -7.05 -4.01
C GLY A 83 9.41 -8.40 -4.24
N ASP A 84 9.99 -9.17 -5.15
CA ASP A 84 9.51 -10.47 -5.64
C ASP A 84 9.30 -11.53 -4.54
N HIS A 85 10.07 -11.48 -3.46
CA HIS A 85 9.96 -12.37 -2.31
C HIS A 85 8.78 -12.09 -1.37
N ASP A 86 8.05 -10.98 -1.58
CA ASP A 86 6.97 -10.52 -0.69
C ASP A 86 5.68 -10.25 -1.50
N GLY A 87 5.75 -9.30 -2.42
CA GLY A 87 4.62 -8.89 -3.27
C GLY A 87 3.49 -8.14 -2.57
N SER A 88 3.58 -7.89 -1.26
CA SER A 88 2.73 -6.92 -0.54
C SER A 88 3.17 -5.48 -0.79
N LEU A 89 2.38 -4.52 -0.32
CA LEU A 89 2.71 -3.10 -0.42
C LEU A 89 2.36 -2.35 0.85
N HIS A 90 3.12 -1.31 1.16
CA HIS A 90 2.67 -0.27 2.06
C HIS A 90 1.92 0.81 1.30
N ALA A 91 0.80 1.27 1.85
CA ALA A 91 -0.02 2.33 1.28
C ALA A 91 -0.67 3.18 2.38
N LEU A 92 -0.87 4.47 2.09
CA LEU A 92 -1.61 5.38 2.95
C LEU A 92 -3.08 5.43 2.53
N LEU A 93 -4.00 5.17 3.45
CA LEU A 93 -5.45 5.19 3.23
C LEU A 93 -6.14 6.16 4.21
N PRO A 94 -7.30 6.73 3.85
CA PRO A 94 -8.15 7.40 4.84
C PRO A 94 -8.50 6.44 5.98
N GLU A 95 -8.54 6.91 7.23
CA GLU A 95 -8.66 6.05 8.42
C GLU A 95 -9.82 5.04 8.35
N GLY A 96 -11.00 5.48 7.90
CA GLY A 96 -12.16 4.59 7.73
C GLY A 96 -11.95 3.51 6.66
N GLN A 97 -11.20 3.81 5.60
CA GLN A 97 -10.88 2.84 4.54
C GLN A 97 -9.74 1.90 4.95
N ALA A 98 -8.77 2.40 5.74
CA ALA A 98 -7.76 1.56 6.38
C ALA A 98 -8.43 0.54 7.32
N ALA A 99 -9.34 1.02 8.18
CA ALA A 99 -10.11 0.16 9.07
C ALA A 99 -10.97 -0.87 8.29
N GLU A 100 -11.63 -0.46 7.19
CA GLU A 100 -12.37 -1.38 6.31
C GLU A 100 -11.44 -2.46 5.75
N ALA A 101 -10.25 -2.10 5.24
CA ALA A 101 -9.30 -3.04 4.67
C ALA A 101 -8.80 -4.06 5.69
N VAL A 102 -8.49 -3.61 6.91
CA VAL A 102 -8.07 -4.51 8.00
C VAL A 102 -9.21 -5.44 8.41
N ALA A 103 -10.41 -4.89 8.62
CA ALA A 103 -11.58 -5.66 9.03
C ALA A 103 -11.92 -6.75 8.01
N LYS A 104 -11.79 -6.45 6.70
CA LYS A 104 -12.06 -7.38 5.61
C LYS A 104 -10.90 -8.31 5.25
N GLY A 105 -9.80 -8.23 6.00
CA GLY A 105 -8.66 -9.14 5.87
C GLY A 105 -7.73 -8.83 4.71
N TRP A 106 -7.79 -7.64 4.12
CA TRP A 106 -6.93 -7.22 3.00
C TRP A 106 -5.63 -6.56 3.45
N ALA A 107 -5.56 -6.13 4.70
CA ALA A 107 -4.44 -5.39 5.22
C ALA A 107 -4.26 -5.60 6.73
N GLU A 108 -3.13 -5.11 7.24
CA GLU A 108 -2.93 -4.82 8.65
C GLU A 108 -2.25 -3.46 8.83
N MET A 109 -2.39 -2.87 10.01
CA MET A 109 -1.71 -1.61 10.33
C MET A 109 -0.20 -1.84 10.40
N HIS A 110 0.59 -0.91 9.85
CA HIS A 110 2.04 -0.98 9.99
C HIS A 110 2.41 -0.81 11.48
N PRO A 111 3.34 -1.62 12.06
CA PRO A 111 3.71 -1.59 13.48
C PRO A 111 4.01 -0.18 14.04
N VAL A 112 4.73 0.63 13.25
CA VAL A 112 5.03 2.03 13.56
C VAL A 112 3.82 2.90 13.92
N VAL A 113 2.63 2.60 13.40
CA VAL A 113 1.40 3.35 13.73
C VAL A 113 1.14 3.27 15.23
N HIS A 114 1.23 2.07 15.81
CA HIS A 114 1.04 1.86 17.23
C HIS A 114 2.27 2.33 18.03
N GLU A 115 3.47 1.94 17.61
CA GLU A 115 4.72 2.24 18.34
C GLU A 115 5.00 3.74 18.48
N ARG A 116 4.54 4.56 17.53
CA ARG A 116 4.79 6.01 17.49
C ARG A 116 3.51 6.85 17.67
N GLY A 117 2.35 6.24 17.88
CA GLY A 117 1.08 6.95 18.00
C GLY A 117 0.71 7.78 16.77
N LEU A 118 0.97 7.26 15.57
CA LEU A 118 0.64 7.95 14.32
C LEU A 118 -0.85 7.77 13.98
N ALA A 119 -1.35 8.62 13.07
CA ALA A 119 -2.66 8.42 12.48
C ALA A 119 -2.75 7.02 11.82
N PRO A 120 -3.89 6.31 11.94
CA PRO A 120 -4.07 4.95 11.44
C PRO A 120 -4.34 4.92 9.93
N THR A 121 -3.44 5.53 9.16
CA THR A 121 -3.51 5.63 7.70
C THR A 121 -2.52 4.70 6.98
N LEU A 122 -1.40 4.36 7.62
CA LEU A 122 -0.36 3.51 7.04
C LEU A 122 -0.66 2.02 7.31
N VAL A 123 -0.91 1.29 6.22
CA VAL A 123 -1.19 -0.15 6.26
C VAL A 123 -0.21 -0.92 5.38
N MET A 124 -0.01 -2.20 5.68
CA MET A 124 0.45 -3.19 4.72
C MET A 124 -0.76 -3.83 4.06
N VAL A 125 -0.92 -3.66 2.75
CA VAL A 125 -1.91 -4.36 1.95
C VAL A 125 -1.27 -5.65 1.45
N TYR A 126 -1.94 -6.78 1.66
CA TYR A 126 -1.42 -8.08 1.29
C TYR A 126 -1.33 -8.26 -0.22
N GLY A 127 -0.30 -8.99 -0.67
CA GLY A 127 -0.12 -9.31 -2.08
C GLY A 127 -1.28 -10.15 -2.65
N PRO A 128 -1.71 -9.91 -3.90
CA PRO A 128 -2.81 -10.65 -4.51
C PRO A 128 -2.39 -12.08 -4.88
N ARG A 129 -3.23 -13.07 -4.55
CA ARG A 129 -2.98 -14.49 -4.89
C ARG A 129 -3.56 -14.90 -6.24
N ASP A 130 -4.55 -14.15 -6.73
CA ASP A 130 -5.26 -14.41 -7.97
C ASP A 130 -5.75 -13.09 -8.61
N ALA A 131 -6.35 -13.19 -9.79
CA ALA A 131 -6.83 -12.02 -10.54
C ALA A 131 -7.98 -11.27 -9.84
N GLU A 132 -8.79 -11.94 -9.02
CA GLU A 132 -9.87 -11.30 -8.26
C GLU A 132 -9.32 -10.48 -7.09
N GLU A 133 -8.31 -11.02 -6.41
CA GLU A 133 -7.58 -10.30 -5.38
C GLU A 133 -6.83 -9.11 -5.95
N LEU A 134 -6.25 -9.24 -7.13
CA LEU A 134 -5.57 -8.15 -7.83
C LEU A 134 -6.49 -6.95 -8.03
N GLU A 135 -7.75 -7.15 -8.42
CA GLU A 135 -8.71 -6.04 -8.59
C GLU A 135 -9.05 -5.34 -7.26
N THR A 136 -9.06 -6.11 -6.17
CA THR A 136 -9.31 -5.56 -4.84
C THR A 136 -8.11 -4.76 -4.32
N VAL A 137 -6.90 -5.31 -4.44
CA VAL A 137 -5.65 -4.62 -4.11
C VAL A 137 -5.51 -3.35 -4.95
N TRP A 138 -5.82 -3.44 -6.24
CA TRP A 138 -5.82 -2.29 -7.14
C TRP A 138 -6.81 -1.20 -6.71
N THR A 139 -7.99 -1.58 -6.22
CA THR A 139 -8.95 -0.64 -5.65
C THR A 139 -8.39 0.10 -4.45
N LEU A 140 -7.65 -0.58 -3.57
CA LEU A 140 -6.97 0.04 -2.41
C LEU A 140 -5.86 0.99 -2.84
N VAL A 141 -5.06 0.62 -3.84
CA VAL A 141 -4.05 1.52 -4.44
C VAL A 141 -4.70 2.80 -4.99
N ARG A 142 -5.81 2.68 -5.71
CA ARG A 142 -6.53 3.84 -6.25
C ARG A 142 -7.08 4.75 -5.15
N ARG A 143 -7.58 4.16 -4.06
CA ARG A 143 -8.02 4.90 -2.87
C ARG A 143 -6.87 5.67 -2.23
N SER A 144 -5.71 5.03 -2.11
CA SER A 144 -4.48 5.66 -1.62
C SER A 144 -4.03 6.83 -2.50
N HIS A 145 -4.02 6.64 -3.82
CA HIS A 145 -3.72 7.71 -4.79
C HIS A 145 -4.71 8.88 -4.71
N ALA A 146 -6.01 8.60 -4.56
CA ALA A 146 -7.02 9.64 -4.40
C ALA A 146 -6.85 10.42 -3.10
N PHE A 147 -6.57 9.72 -2.00
CA PHE A 147 -6.30 10.35 -0.71
C PHE A 147 -5.10 11.29 -0.79
N ALA A 148 -4.00 10.83 -1.39
CA ALA A 148 -2.81 11.63 -1.64
C ALA A 148 -3.06 12.80 -2.63
N SER A 149 -3.99 12.64 -3.57
CA SER A 149 -4.37 13.69 -4.51
C SER A 149 -5.41 14.68 -3.94
N GLY A 150 -5.86 14.51 -2.69
CA GLY A 150 -6.93 15.32 -2.10
C GLY A 150 -8.33 15.06 -2.70
N ARG A 151 -8.53 13.91 -3.34
CA ARG A 151 -9.83 13.49 -3.92
C ARG A 151 -10.51 12.45 -3.03
N THR A 152 -11.83 12.36 -3.15
CA THR A 152 -12.63 11.30 -2.52
C THR A 152 -13.00 10.24 -3.55
N LEU A 153 -12.77 8.96 -3.23
CA LEU A 153 -13.21 7.77 -3.98
C LEU A 153 -14.02 6.84 -3.09
#